data_AF-A0AAU2N9P1-F1
#
_entry.id   AF-A0AAU2N9P1-F1
#
_cell.length_a   1.000
_cell.length_b   1.000
_cell.length_c   1.000
_cell.angle_alpha   90.00
_cell.angle_beta   90.00
_cell.angle_gamma   90.00
#
_symmetry.space_group_name_H-M   'P 1'
#
loop_
_entity.id
_entity.type
_entity.pdbx_description
1 polymer ?
#
loop_
_entity_poly.entity_id
_entity_poly.type
_entity_poly.pdbx_seq_one_letter_code
_entity_poly.pdbx_strand_id
1 'polypeptide(L)'
;MWRRKKQDKPDRTPAEWFTAPLMKNMPEAGDFSYEAIQKLGNPVPMLVTNNGDELLELWLEPFGQDYWLRPGDAFMVTSYGHWDDHPFETIHEPNRITVWATSWFATVSDADGNEVPGGHERLEGIHE
;
A
#
# COMPACT_ATOMS: atom_id res chain seq x y z
N MET A 1 42.38 -15.05 -17.52
CA MET A 1 41.10 -15.32 -18.21
C MET A 1 40.05 -15.54 -17.12
N TRP A 2 39.31 -14.50 -16.72
CA TRP A 2 38.38 -14.57 -15.58
C TRP A 2 36.93 -14.55 -16.09
N ARG A 3 36.22 -15.68 -15.92
CA ARG A 3 34.77 -15.80 -16.17
C ARG A 3 34.00 -15.12 -15.05
N ARG A 4 33.23 -14.08 -15.36
CA ARG A 4 32.16 -13.55 -14.50
C ARG A 4 31.10 -14.65 -14.32
N LYS A 5 30.93 -15.18 -13.11
CA LYS A 5 29.72 -15.94 -12.76
C LYS A 5 28.57 -14.93 -12.72
N LYS A 6 27.60 -15.05 -13.64
CA LYS A 6 26.29 -14.42 -13.47
C LYS A 6 25.69 -15.00 -12.19
N GLN A 7 25.38 -14.12 -11.25
CA GLN A 7 24.65 -14.47 -10.05
C GLN A 7 23.18 -14.53 -10.45
N ASP A 8 22.70 -15.74 -10.74
CA ASP A 8 21.26 -16.00 -10.86
C ASP A 8 20.66 -15.75 -9.48
N LYS A 9 20.05 -14.58 -9.30
CA LYS A 9 19.08 -14.39 -8.23
C LYS A 9 17.83 -15.16 -8.64
N PRO A 10 17.21 -15.97 -7.78
CA PRO A 10 15.94 -16.60 -8.11
C PRO A 10 14.93 -15.50 -8.41
N ASP A 11 14.29 -15.59 -9.58
CA ASP A 11 13.14 -14.76 -9.94
C ASP A 11 12.08 -14.97 -8.86
N ARG A 12 11.93 -13.96 -8.00
CA ARG A 12 10.79 -13.95 -7.09
C ARG A 12 9.54 -13.89 -7.94
N THR A 13 8.66 -14.85 -7.74
CA THR A 13 7.31 -14.81 -8.32
C THR A 13 6.62 -13.53 -7.87
N PRO A 14 5.71 -12.94 -8.68
CA PRO A 14 4.97 -11.74 -8.27
C PRO A 14 4.34 -11.88 -6.89
N ALA A 15 3.82 -13.07 -6.55
CA ALA A 15 3.31 -13.40 -5.22
C ALA A 15 4.33 -13.18 -4.09
N GLU A 16 5.59 -13.56 -4.28
CA GLU A 16 6.65 -13.38 -3.27
C GLU A 16 7.03 -11.91 -3.06
N TRP A 17 6.76 -11.04 -4.03
CA TRP A 17 6.88 -9.59 -3.83
C TRP A 17 5.79 -9.07 -2.91
N PHE A 18 4.55 -9.55 -3.07
CA PHE A 18 3.41 -9.13 -2.25
C PHE A 18 3.47 -9.69 -0.83
N THR A 19 4.04 -10.88 -0.63
CA THR A 19 4.00 -11.58 0.66
C THR A 19 5.21 -11.31 1.55
N ALA A 20 6.33 -10.87 0.98
CA ALA A 20 7.56 -10.64 1.76
C ALA A 20 7.44 -9.50 2.79
N PRO A 21 6.83 -8.33 2.50
CA PRO A 21 6.60 -7.28 3.49
C PRO A 21 5.65 -7.73 4.60
N LEU A 22 4.57 -8.44 4.23
CA LEU A 22 3.59 -9.03 5.14
C LEU A 22 4.24 -10.01 6.14
N MET A 23 5.02 -10.98 5.65
CA MET A 23 5.73 -11.94 6.51
C MET A 23 6.77 -11.28 7.42
N LYS A 24 7.41 -10.19 6.96
CA LYS A 24 8.40 -9.46 7.75
C LYS A 24 7.76 -8.71 8.93
N ASN A 25 6.59 -8.09 8.70
CA ASN A 25 5.95 -7.22 9.68
C ASN A 25 4.92 -7.94 10.56
N MET A 26 4.45 -9.13 10.15
CA MET A 26 3.46 -9.93 10.87
C MET A 26 3.85 -11.42 10.92
N PRO A 27 4.95 -11.79 11.62
CA PRO A 27 5.51 -13.14 11.58
C PRO A 27 4.60 -14.23 12.19
N GLU A 28 3.58 -13.85 12.95
CA GLU A 28 2.65 -14.78 13.61
C GLU A 28 1.29 -14.89 12.91
N ALA A 29 1.06 -14.17 11.80
CA ALA A 29 -0.28 -13.97 11.24
C ALA A 29 -0.77 -15.05 10.24
N GLY A 30 -0.16 -16.25 10.24
CA GLY A 30 -0.65 -17.40 9.48
C GLY A 30 -0.10 -17.53 8.06
N ASP A 31 -0.71 -18.42 7.25
CA ASP A 31 -0.27 -18.72 5.88
C ASP A 31 -0.57 -17.55 4.93
N PHE A 32 0.47 -16.91 4.41
CA PHE A 32 0.40 -15.85 3.40
C PHE A 32 0.77 -16.34 2.00
N SER A 33 0.66 -17.65 1.71
CA SER A 33 0.87 -18.16 0.35
C SER A 33 -0.07 -17.47 -0.66
N TYR A 34 0.31 -17.47 -1.95
CA TYR A 34 -0.54 -16.95 -3.03
C TYR A 34 -1.96 -17.53 -3.00
N GLU A 35 -2.08 -18.83 -2.74
CA GLU A 35 -3.38 -19.51 -2.62
C GLU A 35 -4.15 -19.06 -1.37
N ALA A 36 -3.47 -18.76 -0.26
CA ALA A 36 -4.11 -18.23 0.94
C ALA A 36 -4.58 -16.78 0.75
N ILE A 37 -3.82 -15.96 0.02
CA ILE A 37 -4.21 -14.58 -0.34
C ILE A 37 -5.38 -14.57 -1.33
N GLN A 38 -5.40 -15.46 -2.32
CA GLN A 38 -6.58 -15.64 -3.18
C GLN A 38 -7.82 -16.10 -2.41
N LYS A 39 -7.63 -16.88 -1.34
CA LYS A 39 -8.72 -17.28 -0.43
C LYS A 39 -9.12 -16.19 0.56
N LEU A 40 -8.28 -15.16 0.78
CA LEU A 40 -8.60 -14.00 1.61
C LEU A 40 -9.61 -13.07 0.90
N GLY A 41 -9.60 -12.98 -0.43
CA GLY A 41 -10.58 -12.22 -1.24
C GLY A 41 -9.98 -11.65 -2.52
N ASN A 42 -10.80 -11.09 -3.41
CA ASN A 42 -10.32 -10.37 -4.60
C ASN A 42 -9.73 -9.02 -4.15
N PRO A 43 -8.50 -8.64 -4.54
CA PRO A 43 -7.99 -7.31 -4.20
C PRO A 43 -8.85 -6.23 -4.87
N VAL A 44 -9.22 -5.20 -4.11
CA VAL A 44 -9.98 -4.05 -4.64
C VAL A 44 -9.12 -2.80 -4.58
N PRO A 45 -8.66 -2.29 -5.74
CA PRO A 45 -7.87 -1.07 -5.81
C PRO A 45 -8.77 0.18 -5.82
N MET A 46 -8.29 1.25 -5.20
CA MET A 46 -8.81 2.61 -5.27
C MET A 46 -7.68 3.58 -5.59
N LEU A 47 -7.86 4.34 -6.66
CA LEU A 47 -6.93 5.40 -7.04
C LEU A 47 -7.23 6.68 -6.24
N VAL A 48 -6.21 7.20 -5.57
CA VAL A 48 -6.21 8.52 -4.95
C VAL A 48 -5.27 9.40 -5.75
N THR A 49 -5.77 10.55 -6.23
CA THR A 49 -4.98 11.47 -7.07
C THR A 49 -5.08 12.87 -6.50
N ASN A 50 -3.93 13.52 -6.35
CA ASN A 50 -3.89 14.93 -5.99
C ASN A 50 -3.87 15.78 -7.27
N ASN A 51 -5.05 16.20 -7.73
CA ASN A 51 -5.18 17.17 -8.83
C ASN A 51 -5.24 18.62 -8.34
N GLY A 52 -5.01 18.86 -7.05
CA GLY A 52 -4.91 20.20 -6.48
C GLY A 52 -3.56 20.85 -6.75
N ASP A 53 -3.38 22.05 -6.22
CA ASP A 53 -2.14 22.83 -6.25
C ASP A 53 -1.35 22.79 -4.93
N GLU A 54 -1.93 22.20 -3.89
CA GLU A 54 -1.32 22.04 -2.57
C GLU A 54 -0.92 20.58 -2.29
N LEU A 55 -0.09 20.37 -1.27
CA LEU A 55 0.27 19.04 -0.79
C LEU A 55 -0.95 18.40 -0.11
N LEU A 56 -1.24 17.15 -0.46
CA LEU A 56 -2.37 16.39 0.09
C LEU A 56 -1.87 15.25 0.98
N GLU A 57 -2.35 15.20 2.22
CA GLU A 57 -2.15 14.03 3.08
C GLU A 57 -3.17 12.94 2.75
N LEU A 58 -2.71 11.71 2.56
CA LEU A 58 -3.54 10.51 2.57
C LEU A 58 -3.35 9.81 3.93
N TRP A 59 -4.42 9.72 4.70
CA TRP A 59 -4.47 9.00 5.98
C TRP A 59 -5.21 7.67 5.80
N LEU A 60 -4.54 6.55 6.07
CA LEU A 60 -5.07 5.21 5.89
C LEU A 60 -5.51 4.61 7.23
N GLU A 61 -6.82 4.47 7.39
CA GLU A 61 -7.46 3.82 8.56
C GLU A 61 -7.92 2.40 8.21
N PRO A 62 -8.02 1.48 9.19
CA PRO A 62 -7.68 1.63 10.61
C PRO A 62 -6.18 1.50 10.93
N PHE A 63 -5.32 1.55 9.91
CA PHE A 63 -3.90 1.20 10.03
C PHE A 63 -3.03 2.32 10.61
N GLY A 64 -3.56 3.55 10.73
CA GLY A 64 -2.85 4.70 11.27
C GLY A 64 -1.60 5.07 10.47
N GLN A 65 -1.64 4.90 9.14
CA GLN A 65 -0.53 5.20 8.24
C GLN A 65 -0.82 6.44 7.41
N ASP A 66 0.16 7.33 7.29
CA ASP A 66 0.06 8.54 6.49
C ASP A 66 0.99 8.51 5.28
N TYR A 67 0.59 9.22 4.24
CA TYR A 67 1.30 9.38 2.98
C TYR A 67 1.06 10.79 2.47
N TRP A 68 2.02 11.37 1.76
CA TRP A 68 1.89 12.72 1.23
C TRP A 68 2.00 12.69 -0.29
N LEU A 69 1.03 13.31 -0.98
CA LEU A 69 0.94 13.39 -2.43
C LEU A 69 1.22 14.84 -2.86
N ARG A 70 2.21 15.07 -3.71
CA ARG A 70 2.41 16.37 -4.36
C ARG A 70 1.34 16.61 -5.43
N PRO A 71 1.13 17.87 -5.86
CA PRO A 71 0.32 18.17 -7.03
C PRO A 71 0.72 17.30 -8.24
N GLY A 72 -0.23 16.54 -8.76
CA GLY A 72 -0.06 15.60 -9.87
C GLY A 72 0.27 14.16 -9.48
N ASP A 73 0.58 13.89 -8.20
CA ASP A 73 0.87 12.54 -7.73
C ASP A 73 -0.40 11.70 -7.57
N ALA A 74 -0.22 10.39 -7.64
CA ALA A 74 -1.29 9.43 -7.37
C ALA A 74 -0.75 8.23 -6.60
N PHE A 75 -1.59 7.71 -5.71
CA PHE A 75 -1.37 6.43 -5.05
C PHE A 75 -2.54 5.49 -5.30
N MET A 76 -2.22 4.20 -5.38
CA MET A 76 -3.20 3.13 -5.41
C MET A 76 -3.31 2.52 -4.02
N VAL A 77 -4.45 2.73 -3.36
CA VAL A 77 -4.80 2.05 -2.11
C VAL A 77 -5.49 0.74 -2.47
N THR A 78 -4.96 -0.39 -2.02
CA THR A 78 -5.53 -1.71 -2.33
C THR A 78 -6.00 -2.37 -1.06
N SER A 79 -7.27 -2.77 -1.04
CA SER A 79 -7.92 -3.49 0.05
C SER A 79 -7.91 -4.99 -0.22
N TYR A 80 -7.61 -5.79 0.80
CA TYR A 80 -7.53 -7.25 0.72
C TYR A 80 -8.33 -7.89 1.86
N GLY A 81 -9.10 -8.93 1.55
CA GLY A 81 -9.84 -9.68 2.56
C GLY A 81 -11.33 -9.77 2.26
N HIS A 82 -12.11 -10.03 3.31
CA HIS A 82 -13.56 -9.91 3.27
C HIS A 82 -13.97 -8.48 3.66
N TRP A 83 -14.98 -7.96 2.99
CA TRP A 83 -15.67 -6.71 3.32
C TRP A 83 -17.17 -6.93 3.07
N ASP A 84 -18.03 -6.25 3.83
CA ASP A 84 -19.47 -6.53 3.78
C ASP A 84 -20.10 -6.08 2.45
N ASP A 85 -19.81 -4.86 1.96
CA ASP A 85 -20.29 -4.35 0.65
C ASP A 85 -19.45 -3.19 0.09
N HIS A 86 -18.94 -2.32 0.96
CA HIS A 86 -18.03 -1.22 0.63
C HIS A 86 -16.58 -1.54 1.04
N PRO A 87 -15.61 -1.70 0.12
CA PRO A 87 -14.22 -1.98 0.48
C PRO A 87 -13.49 -0.76 1.07
N PHE A 88 -14.06 0.44 0.86
CA PHE A 88 -13.53 1.70 1.32
C PHE A 88 -14.64 2.65 1.80
N GLU A 89 -14.32 3.45 2.81
CA GLU A 89 -15.00 4.70 3.14
C GLU A 89 -14.01 5.85 3.00
N THR A 90 -14.48 7.03 2.60
CA THR A 90 -13.59 8.19 2.37
C THR A 90 -14.13 9.46 3.00
N ILE A 91 -13.25 10.19 3.68
CA ILE A 91 -13.52 11.53 4.21
C ILE A 91 -12.53 12.48 3.53
N HIS A 92 -13.03 13.55 2.91
CA HIS A 92 -12.21 14.55 2.26
C HIS A 92 -12.27 15.88 3.02
N GLU A 93 -11.11 16.38 3.40
CA GLU A 93 -10.85 17.65 4.07
C GLU A 93 -9.95 18.52 3.16
N PRO A 94 -9.77 19.83 3.41
CA PRO A 94 -9.08 20.72 2.47
C PRO A 94 -7.68 20.25 2.02
N ASN A 95 -6.95 19.58 2.90
CA ASN A 95 -5.55 19.18 2.73
C ASN A 95 -5.28 17.75 3.22
N ARG A 96 -6.35 16.97 3.44
CA ARG A 96 -6.29 15.57 3.83
C ARG A 96 -7.42 14.77 3.17
N ILE A 97 -7.11 13.57 2.73
CA ILE A 97 -8.09 12.52 2.44
C ILE A 97 -7.85 11.36 3.39
N THR A 98 -8.88 10.99 4.14
CA THR A 98 -8.86 9.78 4.96
C THR A 98 -9.53 8.66 4.19
N VAL A 99 -8.82 7.54 4.02
CA VAL A 99 -9.33 6.32 3.41
C VAL A 99 -9.43 5.26 4.50
N TRP A 100 -10.65 4.86 4.82
CA TRP A 100 -10.90 3.72 5.68
C TRP A 100 -10.99 2.46 4.82
N ALA A 101 -10.02 1.55 4.93
CA ALA A 101 -10.19 0.21 4.39
C ALA A 101 -11.04 -0.60 5.36
N THR A 102 -12.18 -1.08 4.90
CA THR A 102 -13.13 -1.87 5.73
C THR A 102 -12.75 -3.35 5.81
N SER A 103 -11.67 -3.74 5.12
CA SER A 103 -11.13 -5.09 5.10
C SER A 103 -10.09 -5.31 6.20
N TRP A 104 -9.52 -6.51 6.25
CA TRP A 104 -8.51 -6.85 7.24
C TRP A 104 -7.14 -6.27 6.93
N PHE A 105 -6.88 -5.89 5.68
CA PHE A 105 -5.57 -5.46 5.25
C PHE A 105 -5.62 -4.51 4.06
N ALA A 106 -4.75 -3.50 4.05
CA ALA A 106 -4.58 -2.62 2.92
C ALA A 106 -3.11 -2.24 2.67
N THR A 107 -2.78 -1.95 1.41
CA THR A 107 -1.47 -1.44 0.98
C THR A 107 -1.63 -0.15 0.19
N VAL A 108 -0.59 0.67 0.18
CA VAL A 108 -0.49 1.84 -0.71
C VAL A 108 0.67 1.63 -1.67
N SER A 109 0.47 1.93 -2.95
CA SER A 109 1.49 1.81 -3.98
C SER A 109 1.53 3.03 -4.91
N ASP A 110 2.69 3.27 -5.51
CA ASP A 110 2.88 4.32 -6.51
C ASP A 110 2.30 3.92 -7.88
N ALA A 111 2.41 4.82 -8.86
CA ALA A 111 1.92 4.59 -10.22
C ALA A 111 2.63 3.43 -10.95
N ASP A 112 3.85 3.08 -10.53
CA ASP A 112 4.62 1.95 -11.07
C ASP A 112 4.29 0.63 -10.35
N GLY A 113 3.44 0.67 -9.32
CA GLY A 113 3.01 -0.48 -8.53
C GLY A 113 3.98 -0.85 -7.40
N ASN A 114 4.94 0.00 -7.06
CA ASN A 114 5.81 -0.23 -5.91
C ASN A 114 5.10 0.17 -4.62
N GLU A 115 5.21 -0.66 -3.58
CA GLU A 115 4.65 -0.33 -2.27
C GLU A 115 5.32 0.92 -1.69
N VAL A 116 4.48 1.84 -1.21
CA VAL A 116 4.89 3.05 -0.53
C VAL A 116 4.86 2.78 0.98
N PRO A 117 5.97 2.96 1.72
CA PRO A 117 5.96 2.80 3.17
C PRO A 117 5.25 3.99 3.84
N GLY A 118 4.59 3.75 4.97
CA GLY A 118 3.99 4.82 5.78
C GLY A 118 5.01 5.88 6.20
N GLY A 119 4.58 7.14 6.25
CA GLY A 119 5.41 8.31 6.45
C GLY A 119 6.15 8.79 5.18
N HIS A 120 5.81 8.25 4.00
CA HIS A 120 6.39 8.71 2.74
C HIS A 120 6.13 10.19 2.50
N GLU A 121 7.20 10.93 2.18
CA GLU A 121 7.19 12.37 1.97
C GLU A 121 6.59 13.21 3.10
N ARG A 122 6.47 12.64 4.31
CA ARG A 122 6.10 13.40 5.50
C ARG A 122 7.05 14.58 5.63
N LEU A 123 6.49 15.79 5.65
CA LEU A 123 7.25 17.00 5.89
C LEU A 123 7.84 16.93 7.30
N GLU A 124 9.16 16.81 7.42
CA GLU A 124 9.81 16.94 8.72
C GLU A 124 9.58 18.36 9.25
N GLY A 125 8.80 18.49 10.32
CA GLY A 125 8.63 19.76 11.04
C GLY A 125 7.19 20.21 11.32
N ILE A 126 6.15 19.47 10.90
CA ILE A 126 4.79 19.75 11.37
C ILE A 126 4.53 18.87 12.60
N HIS A 127 5.06 19.33 13.74
CA HIS A 127 4.62 18.86 15.04
C HIS A 127 3.26 19.50 15.33
N GLU A 128 2.21 18.70 15.48
CA GLU A 128 1.06 19.06 16.30
C GLU A 128 1.32 18.71 17.78
#